data_AF-A0A2J0Z688-F1
#
_entry.id   AF-A0A2J0Z688-F1
#
_cell.length_a   1.000
_cell.length_b   1.000
_cell.length_c   1.000
_cell.angle_alpha   90.00
_cell.angle_beta   90.00
_cell.angle_gamma   90.00
#
_symmetry.space_group_name_H-M   'P 1'
#
loop_
_entity.id
_entity.type
_entity.pdbx_description
1 polymer ?
#
loop_
_entity_poly.entity_id
_entity_poly.type
_entity_poly.pdbx_seq_one_letter_code
_entity_poly.pdbx_strand_id
1 'polypeptide(L)'
;MALLSAAAEEKETDRKAMSCRSGRMPPSNLRELKTMIAKKEVVFPGERKRVMRAILDHPDIIAFGTATSIADECGVSTATVVRLAGHLGFRKFRDFKNLFCDHLKETRALPQRMLRAPPRSR
;
A
#
# COMPACT_ATOMS: atom_id res chain seq x y z
N MET A 1 -13.77 -24.96 11.21
CA MET A 1 -13.20 -23.97 12.14
C MET A 1 -13.15 -22.63 11.41
N ALA A 2 -13.75 -21.61 12.02
CA ALA A 2 -14.01 -20.25 11.54
C ALA A 2 -14.89 -20.11 10.27
N LEU A 3 -16.20 -19.98 10.53
CA LEU A 3 -17.19 -19.26 9.72
C LEU A 3 -16.91 -17.73 9.78
N LEU A 4 -17.63 -16.96 8.94
CA LEU A 4 -17.66 -15.50 8.74
C LEU A 4 -16.57 -14.96 7.81
N SER A 5 -16.79 -14.03 6.87
CA SER A 5 -17.80 -12.97 6.75
C SER A 5 -17.82 -12.52 5.27
N ALA A 6 -18.99 -12.39 4.64
CA ALA A 6 -19.79 -11.17 4.54
C ALA A 6 -19.48 -10.36 3.26
N ALA A 7 -20.49 -10.26 2.41
CA ALA A 7 -20.63 -9.22 1.41
C ALA A 7 -20.43 -7.85 2.05
N ALA A 8 -19.55 -7.04 1.46
CA ALA A 8 -19.48 -5.61 1.72
C ALA A 8 -19.62 -4.88 0.39
N GLU A 9 -20.87 -4.81 -0.03
CA GLU A 9 -21.40 -3.69 -0.79
C GLU A 9 -21.17 -2.38 0.00
N GLU A 10 -21.29 -1.26 -0.71
CA GLU A 10 -21.58 0.08 -0.18
C GLU A 10 -20.41 1.02 0.26
N LYS A 11 -20.35 2.10 -0.54
CA LYS A 11 -20.31 3.51 -0.12
C LYS A 11 -19.00 4.05 0.45
N GLU A 12 -18.25 4.57 -0.52
CA GLU A 12 -17.45 5.79 -0.42
C GLU A 12 -18.15 6.86 0.45
N THR A 13 -17.84 6.85 1.74
CA THR A 13 -18.25 7.87 2.70
C THR A 13 -17.22 8.97 2.69
N ASP A 14 -17.48 9.90 1.77
CA ASP A 14 -17.03 11.27 1.79
C ASP A 14 -17.40 11.96 3.13
N ARG A 15 -16.58 12.94 3.53
CA ARG A 15 -16.84 14.01 4.54
C ARG A 15 -16.79 13.66 6.03
N LYS A 16 -15.59 13.69 6.64
CA LYS A 16 -15.28 14.66 7.72
C LYS A 16 -13.80 14.68 8.10
N ALA A 17 -13.17 15.85 7.91
CA ALA A 17 -11.97 16.33 8.58
C ALA A 17 -10.72 15.42 8.55
N MET A 18 -9.97 15.44 7.44
CA MET A 18 -8.56 15.06 7.47
C MET A 18 -7.72 16.24 7.99
N SER A 19 -7.76 16.46 9.31
CA SER A 19 -6.81 17.34 9.98
C SER A 19 -5.50 16.59 10.20
N CYS A 20 -4.59 16.67 9.23
CA CYS A 20 -3.20 16.27 9.41
C CYS A 20 -2.30 17.31 8.73
N ARG A 21 -1.88 18.30 9.52
CA ARG A 21 -0.91 19.36 9.17
C ARG A 21 0.53 18.84 8.99
N SER A 22 0.71 17.65 8.44
CA SER A 22 2.05 17.13 8.18
C SER A 22 2.48 17.60 6.80
N GLY A 23 3.20 18.71 6.74
CA GLY A 23 3.85 19.24 5.53
C GLY A 23 4.99 18.34 5.00
N ARG A 24 4.82 17.02 5.07
CA ARG A 24 5.78 16.04 4.55
C ARG A 24 5.34 15.68 3.13
N MET A 25 6.27 15.77 2.19
CA MET A 25 6.02 15.38 0.81
C MET A 25 5.74 13.87 0.76
N PRO A 26 4.74 13.42 -0.03
CA PRO A 26 4.48 12.00 -0.20
C PRO A 26 5.68 11.33 -0.89
N PRO A 27 6.10 10.12 -0.47
CA PRO A 27 7.18 9.40 -1.14
C PRO A 27 6.77 9.05 -2.57
N SER A 28 7.71 9.14 -3.51
CA SER A 28 7.46 8.90 -4.93
C SER A 28 7.55 7.43 -5.32
N ASN A 29 8.21 6.60 -4.50
CA ASN A 29 8.39 5.16 -4.76
C ASN A 29 8.38 4.33 -3.47
N LEU A 30 8.08 3.02 -3.58
CA LEU A 30 8.15 2.12 -2.42
C LEU A 30 9.54 2.06 -1.79
N ARG A 31 10.60 2.18 -2.59
CA ARG A 31 12.00 2.24 -2.09
C ARG A 31 12.21 3.45 -1.17
N GLU A 32 11.69 4.60 -1.57
CA GLU A 32 11.78 5.83 -0.80
C GLU A 32 10.99 5.72 0.50
N LEU A 33 9.77 5.16 0.42
CA LEU A 33 8.95 4.86 1.60
C LEU A 33 9.68 3.92 2.57
N LYS A 34 10.30 2.84 2.09
CA LYS A 34 11.11 1.92 2.92
C LYS A 34 12.30 2.65 3.56
N THR A 35 12.94 3.56 2.82
CA THR A 35 14.05 4.38 3.33
C THR A 35 13.60 5.33 4.44
N MET A 36 12.47 6.01 4.29
CA MET A 36 11.90 6.88 5.33
C MET A 36 11.56 6.11 6.61
N ILE A 37 11.04 4.89 6.47
CA ILE A 37 10.76 4.00 7.61
C ILE A 37 12.06 3.56 8.28
N ALA A 38 13.08 3.19 7.50
CA ALA A 38 14.40 2.81 8.03
C ALA A 38 15.08 3.97 8.76
N LYS A 39 14.95 5.20 8.26
CA LYS A 39 15.42 6.45 8.90
C LYS A 39 14.60 6.87 10.12
N LYS A 40 13.53 6.13 10.49
CA LYS A 40 12.57 6.46 11.55
C LYS A 40 11.90 7.83 11.37
N GLU A 41 11.81 8.34 10.15
CA GLU A 41 11.14 9.61 9.85
C GLU A 41 9.62 9.50 10.00
N VAL A 42 9.09 8.27 9.88
CA VAL A 42 7.68 7.94 10.04
C VAL A 42 7.54 6.87 11.12
N VAL A 43 6.92 7.23 12.23
CA VAL A 43 6.59 6.30 13.32
C VAL A 43 5.10 5.96 13.24
N PHE A 44 4.80 4.66 13.25
CA PHE A 44 3.43 4.15 13.24
C PHE A 44 3.07 3.61 14.62
N PRO A 45 1.99 4.12 15.26
CA PRO A 45 1.51 3.56 16.52
C PRO A 45 0.68 2.29 16.26
N GLY A 46 0.95 1.24 17.05
CA GLY A 46 0.11 0.03 17.20
C GLY A 46 -0.46 -0.54 15.90
N GLU A 47 -1.77 -0.36 15.72
CA GLU A 47 -2.57 -0.89 14.60
C GLU A 47 -2.05 -0.44 13.23
N ARG A 48 -1.62 0.82 13.09
CA ARG A 48 -1.06 1.35 11.84
C ARG A 48 0.24 0.66 11.44
N LYS A 49 1.05 0.26 12.43
CA LYS A 49 2.28 -0.51 12.21
C LYS A 49 1.96 -1.92 11.71
N ARG A 50 0.92 -2.55 12.24
CA ARG A 50 0.46 -3.88 11.80
C ARG A 50 0.06 -3.85 10.33
N VAL A 51 -0.76 -2.87 9.93
CA VAL A 51 -1.17 -2.66 8.53
C VAL A 51 0.05 -2.44 7.63
N MET A 52 0.96 -1.54 8.02
CA MET A 52 2.14 -1.25 7.22
C MET A 52 3.05 -2.47 7.07
N ARG A 53 3.18 -3.28 8.13
CA ARG A 53 3.94 -4.54 8.08
C ARG A 53 3.32 -5.53 7.11
N ALA A 54 2.01 -5.79 7.21
CA ALA A 54 1.31 -6.71 6.32
C ALA A 54 1.48 -6.32 4.84
N ILE A 55 1.34 -5.03 4.53
CA ILE A 55 1.48 -4.51 3.18
C ILE A 55 2.93 -4.56 2.67
N LEU A 56 3.93 -4.34 3.55
CA LEU A 56 5.34 -4.42 3.17
C LEU A 56 5.80 -5.87 2.95
N ASP A 57 5.24 -6.81 3.71
CA ASP A 57 5.48 -8.24 3.55
C ASP A 57 4.80 -8.77 2.27
N HIS A 58 3.57 -8.33 1.99
CA HIS A 58 2.78 -8.73 0.83
C HIS A 58 2.20 -7.51 0.08
N PRO A 59 2.92 -6.91 -0.88
CA PRO A 59 2.44 -5.74 -1.63
C PRO A 59 1.23 -6.03 -2.54
N ASP A 60 0.97 -7.30 -2.85
CA ASP A 60 -0.19 -7.74 -3.63
C ASP A 60 -1.52 -7.43 -2.95
N ILE A 61 -1.59 -7.52 -1.61
CA ILE A 61 -2.84 -7.31 -0.86
C ILE A 61 -3.38 -5.90 -1.03
N ILE A 62 -2.50 -4.90 -1.12
CA ILE A 62 -2.90 -3.50 -1.33
C ILE A 62 -3.12 -3.18 -2.81
N ALA A 63 -2.36 -3.79 -3.70
CA ALA A 63 -2.47 -3.53 -5.13
C ALA A 63 -3.79 -4.07 -5.70
N PHE A 64 -4.19 -5.27 -5.27
CA PHE A 64 -5.41 -5.94 -5.71
C PHE A 64 -6.60 -5.71 -4.76
N GLY A 65 -6.34 -5.45 -3.48
CA GLY A 65 -7.38 -5.21 -2.48
C GLY A 65 -7.91 -3.77 -2.45
N THR A 66 -9.03 -3.60 -1.76
CA THR A 66 -9.59 -2.30 -1.39
C THR A 66 -9.15 -1.90 0.02
N ALA A 67 -9.32 -0.62 0.39
CA ALA A 67 -9.07 -0.18 1.76
C ALA A 67 -9.83 -1.02 2.80
N THR A 68 -11.03 -1.51 2.43
CA THR A 68 -11.87 -2.39 3.26
C THR A 68 -11.31 -3.79 3.38
N SER A 69 -10.93 -4.41 2.27
CA SER A 69 -10.34 -5.76 2.26
C SER A 69 -9.07 -5.81 3.11
N ILE A 70 -8.20 -4.80 2.98
CA ILE A 70 -6.95 -4.71 3.74
C ILE A 70 -7.22 -4.49 5.23
N ALA A 71 -8.25 -3.68 5.54
CA ALA A 71 -8.62 -3.40 6.91
C ALA A 71 -9.14 -4.66 7.61
N ASP A 72 -9.98 -5.44 6.93
CA ASP A 72 -10.51 -6.72 7.43
C ASP A 72 -9.38 -7.72 7.69
N GLU A 73 -8.48 -7.91 6.72
CA GLU A 73 -7.33 -8.83 6.84
C GLU A 73 -6.39 -8.45 7.99
N CYS A 74 -6.20 -7.15 8.24
CA CYS A 74 -5.38 -6.65 9.34
C CYS A 74 -6.12 -6.58 10.69
N GLY A 75 -7.44 -6.79 10.71
CA GLY A 75 -8.31 -6.62 11.88
C GLY A 75 -8.39 -5.17 12.36
N VAL A 76 -8.37 -4.20 11.45
CA VAL A 76 -8.45 -2.76 11.74
C VAL A 76 -9.65 -2.12 11.04
N SER A 77 -9.99 -0.88 11.39
CA SER A 77 -11.01 -0.11 10.65
C SER A 77 -10.46 0.42 9.31
N THR A 78 -11.31 0.45 8.28
CA THR A 78 -11.08 1.14 7.00
C THR A 78 -10.57 2.58 7.19
N ALA A 79 -11.14 3.30 8.14
CA ALA A 79 -10.72 4.66 8.46
C ALA A 79 -9.26 4.72 8.94
N THR A 80 -8.76 3.68 9.60
CA THR A 80 -7.35 3.57 10.03
C THR A 80 -6.41 3.43 8.84
N VAL A 81 -6.80 2.66 7.82
CA VAL A 81 -6.02 2.52 6.57
C VAL A 81 -5.97 3.84 5.79
N VAL A 82 -7.10 4.55 5.71
CA VAL A 82 -7.14 5.87 5.03
C VAL A 82 -6.33 6.92 5.81
N ARG A 83 -6.43 6.92 7.15
CA ARG A 83 -5.61 7.80 8.02
C ARG A 83 -4.12 7.48 7.95
N LEU A 84 -3.75 6.22 7.71
CA LEU A 84 -2.36 5.83 7.48
C LEU A 84 -1.82 6.54 6.23
N ALA A 85 -2.56 6.53 5.11
CA ALA A 85 -2.16 7.23 3.89
C ALA A 85 -1.96 8.74 4.13
N GLY A 86 -2.86 9.38 4.89
CA GLY A 86 -2.71 10.77 5.30
C GLY A 86 -1.47 11.03 6.18
N HIS A 87 -1.12 10.10 7.07
CA HIS A 87 0.07 10.18 7.91
C HIS A 87 1.38 10.13 7.11
N LEU A 88 1.35 9.49 5.95
CA LEU A 88 2.45 9.39 5.00
C LEU A 88 2.55 10.61 4.06
N GLY A 89 1.59 11.54 4.11
CA GLY A 89 1.54 12.71 3.23
C GLY A 89 0.71 12.53 1.97
N PHE A 90 -0.01 11.40 1.80
CA PHE A 90 -0.92 11.22 0.67
C PHE A 90 -2.24 11.94 0.90
N ARG A 91 -2.73 12.59 -0.15
CA ARG A 91 -4.06 13.21 -0.15
C ARG A 91 -5.17 12.19 -0.37
N LYS A 92 -4.91 11.14 -1.13
CA LYS A 92 -5.89 10.12 -1.49
C LYS A 92 -5.32 8.72 -1.25
N PHE A 93 -6.18 7.79 -0.83
CA PHE A 93 -5.81 6.38 -0.72
C PHE A 93 -5.36 5.77 -2.05
N ARG A 94 -5.90 6.27 -3.18
CA ARG A 94 -5.49 5.83 -4.52
C ARG A 94 -4.01 6.12 -4.81
N ASP A 95 -3.48 7.25 -4.37
CA ASP A 95 -2.06 7.61 -4.56
C ASP A 95 -1.17 6.65 -3.77
N PHE A 96 -1.58 6.34 -2.53
CA PHE A 96 -0.93 5.33 -1.71
C PHE A 96 -0.95 3.95 -2.37
N LYS A 97 -2.09 3.53 -2.94
CA LYS A 97 -2.20 2.26 -3.68
C LYS A 97 -1.31 2.21 -4.92
N ASN A 98 -1.29 3.30 -5.70
CA ASN A 98 -0.53 3.37 -6.94
C ASN A 98 0.97 3.11 -6.72
N LEU A 99 1.54 3.56 -5.60
CA LEU A 99 2.94 3.26 -5.25
C LEU A 99 3.25 1.76 -5.19
N PHE A 100 2.32 0.96 -4.65
CA PHE A 100 2.49 -0.48 -4.58
C PHE A 100 2.22 -1.13 -5.93
N CYS A 101 1.21 -0.67 -6.67
CA CYS A 101 0.98 -1.13 -8.04
C CYS A 101 2.20 -0.89 -8.92
N ASP A 102 2.83 0.28 -8.82
CA ASP A 102 4.00 0.62 -9.63
C ASP A 102 5.23 -0.17 -9.19
N HIS A 103 5.40 -0.43 -7.89
CA HIS A 103 6.44 -1.34 -7.42
C HIS A 103 6.25 -2.78 -7.94
N LEU A 104 5.02 -3.29 -7.95
CA LEU A 104 4.70 -4.61 -8.49
C LEU A 104 4.95 -4.67 -10.00
N LYS A 105 4.62 -3.60 -10.73
CA LYS A 105 4.94 -3.48 -12.16
C LYS A 105 6.45 -3.49 -12.37
N GLU A 106 7.22 -2.71 -11.61
CA GLU A 106 8.69 -2.67 -11.71
C GLU A 106 9.31 -4.04 -11.38
N THR A 107 8.77 -4.74 -10.39
CA THR A 107 9.26 -6.07 -9.96
C THR A 107 8.89 -7.18 -10.96
N ARG A 108 7.68 -7.15 -11.54
CA ARG A 108 7.25 -8.11 -12.58
C ARG A 108 7.78 -7.76 -13.97
N ALA A 109 8.14 -6.51 -14.22
CA ALA A 109 8.77 -6.03 -15.45
C ALA A 109 10.28 -6.37 -15.49
N LEU A 110 10.67 -7.54 -14.96
CA LEU A 110 11.84 -8.22 -15.49
C LEU A 110 11.74 -8.15 -17.02
N PRO A 111 12.78 -7.69 -17.74
CA PRO A 111 12.78 -7.78 -19.17
C PRO A 111 12.88 -9.27 -19.52
N GLN A 112 11.73 -9.94 -19.64
CA GLN A 112 11.61 -11.22 -20.38
C GLN A 112 12.09 -11.06 -21.83
N ARG A 113 12.42 -9.84 -22.26
CA ARG A 113 13.13 -9.54 -23.51
C ARG A 113 14.61 -9.95 -23.53
N MET A 114 15.29 -10.11 -22.39
CA MET A 114 16.74 -10.40 -22.37
C MET A 114 17.11 -11.89 -22.25
N LEU A 115 16.14 -12.79 -22.01
CA LEU A 115 16.37 -14.25 -22.00
C LEU A 115 16.08 -14.92 -23.35
N ARG A 116 16.00 -14.15 -24.45
CA ARG A 116 16.06 -14.73 -25.79
C ARG A 116 17.54 -14.84 -26.19
N ALA A 117 18.11 -16.02 -25.99
CA ALA A 117 19.49 -16.36 -26.34
C ALA A 117 19.83 -15.90 -27.78
N PRO A 118 21.06 -15.42 -28.05
CA PRO A 118 21.46 -15.10 -29.41
C PRO A 118 21.39 -16.37 -30.27
N PRO A 119 20.96 -16.28 -31.55
CA PRO A 119 21.07 -17.42 -32.46
C PRO A 119 22.56 -17.79 -32.54
N ARG A 120 22.89 -19.04 -32.20
CA ARG A 120 24.22 -19.59 -32.48
C ARG A 120 24.34 -19.64 -34.00
N SER A 121 25.09 -18.69 -34.56
CA SER A 121 25.51 -18.73 -35.96
C SER A 121 26.30 -20.01 -36.20
N ARG A 122 25.90 -20.78 -37.22
CA ARG A 122 26.60 -21.95 -37.72
C ARG A 122 27.48 -21.54 -38.90
#